data_AF-A0A504XBX8-F1
#
_entry.id   AF-A0A504XBX8-F1
#
_cell.length_a   1.000
_cell.length_b   1.000
_cell.length_c   1.000
_cell.angle_alpha   90.00
_cell.angle_beta   90.00
_cell.angle_gamma   90.00
#
_symmetry.space_group_name_H-M   'P 1'
#
loop_
_entity.id
_entity.type
_entity.pdbx_description
1 polymer ?
#
loop_
_entity_poly.entity_id
_entity_poly.type
_entity_poly.pdbx_seq_one_letter_code
_entity_poly.pdbx_strand_id
1 'polypeptide(L)'
;MSSDCKETESPQAGEPLAAVKLPSVNSSSSEDTDSDTYTISQTLFDALTGRGFSENAIKKSIVAGCIDEATCTQWIQMHEGHPELDTALEDGAEVIIKAKRVLTEAEREAKVRELQERVRRNKEEEKLELQRKERERLEVGRKMLRMKSEMEEVRRKMNAEEARRENAADLEARRRIKIQIAADRLERRGHTREEALALAEKEYEEAAANARAEAAAKLETLQGAQAPAQTTTSSSDGTWNLSAVTAPSSAQNTLLGLFAGEAPTCAQSLVENIRKRASAEQTGECVRTLRLILGNIVSDPFDMKKRTLRISTKAFRDAILPVDEAVRLLRWCGFDLSTDAASNQTLCLSTVVVRRLHQALALLDSEW
;
A
#
# COMPACT_ATOMS: atom_id res chain seq x y z
N MET A 1 32.83 1.52 44.73
CA MET A 1 33.44 0.34 45.37
C MET A 1 32.91 -0.86 44.58
N SER A 2 33.59 -1.34 43.53
CA SER A 2 34.98 -1.85 43.45
C SER A 2 35.08 -3.22 44.16
N SER A 3 35.52 -4.32 43.55
CA SER A 3 36.23 -4.57 42.27
C SER A 3 35.76 -5.92 41.66
N ASP A 4 35.74 -6.20 40.34
CA ASP A 4 36.79 -6.31 39.29
C ASP A 4 37.51 -7.70 39.25
N CYS A 5 38.20 -8.00 38.14
CA CYS A 5 38.75 -9.27 37.61
C CYS A 5 37.73 -10.17 36.85
N LYS A 6 37.83 -10.39 35.52
CA LYS A 6 38.88 -11.08 34.68
C LYS A 6 38.73 -12.62 34.72
N GLU A 7 38.96 -13.43 33.68
CA GLU A 7 39.28 -13.31 32.22
C GLU A 7 39.11 -14.71 31.58
N THR A 8 39.20 -15.01 30.27
CA THR A 8 39.48 -14.29 28.99
C THR A 8 38.21 -14.34 28.08
N GLU A 9 38.11 -14.42 26.72
CA GLU A 9 39.02 -14.45 25.54
C GLU A 9 38.26 -14.09 24.23
N SER A 10 38.89 -14.18 23.04
CA SER A 10 38.24 -14.14 21.70
C SER A 10 39.15 -14.70 20.60
N PRO A 11 38.62 -15.28 19.51
CA PRO A 11 39.33 -15.42 18.23
C PRO A 11 38.71 -14.58 17.10
N GLN A 12 39.55 -14.01 16.24
CA GLN A 12 39.19 -13.08 15.16
C GLN A 12 39.70 -13.57 13.80
N ALA A 13 38.82 -13.65 12.80
CA ALA A 13 39.15 -13.84 11.38
C ALA A 13 37.96 -13.37 10.51
N GLY A 14 38.15 -12.78 9.33
CA GLY A 14 39.39 -12.37 8.66
C GLY A 14 39.15 -12.10 7.18
N GLU A 15 39.14 -10.83 6.76
CA GLU A 15 38.97 -10.46 5.34
C GLU A 15 40.24 -10.74 4.51
N PRO A 16 40.09 -11.16 3.23
CA PRO A 16 41.12 -11.01 2.22
C PRO A 16 40.66 -10.09 1.08
N LEU A 17 41.29 -8.92 0.95
CA LEU A 17 41.17 -8.05 -0.22
C LEU A 17 42.33 -8.26 -1.21
N ALA A 18 42.06 -7.93 -2.48
CA ALA A 18 43.01 -7.65 -3.57
C ALA A 18 43.98 -8.77 -4.03
N ALA A 19 43.80 -9.18 -5.29
CA ALA A 19 44.82 -9.83 -6.11
C ALA A 19 44.74 -9.34 -7.57
N VAL A 20 45.14 -8.09 -7.81
CA VAL A 20 45.22 -7.51 -9.16
C VAL A 20 46.39 -8.13 -9.92
N LYS A 21 46.13 -8.74 -11.08
CA LYS A 21 47.15 -9.40 -11.90
C LYS A 21 47.42 -8.60 -13.18
N LEU A 22 48.49 -7.81 -13.16
CA LEU A 22 49.05 -7.19 -14.37
C LEU A 22 49.74 -8.27 -15.25
N PRO A 23 49.75 -8.12 -16.59
CA PRO A 23 50.39 -9.05 -17.51
C PRO A 23 51.91 -8.89 -17.54
N SER A 24 52.61 -9.93 -17.98
CA SER A 24 54.08 -9.94 -18.08
C SER A 24 54.57 -9.06 -19.23
N VAL A 25 55.68 -8.35 -19.00
CA VAL A 25 56.59 -7.96 -20.08
C VAL A 25 57.29 -9.20 -20.63
N ASN A 26 57.59 -9.22 -21.94
CA ASN A 26 58.58 -10.11 -22.52
C ASN A 26 59.07 -9.53 -23.86
N SER A 27 60.22 -8.85 -23.86
CA SER A 27 60.82 -8.33 -25.08
C SER A 27 61.33 -9.47 -25.98
N SER A 28 61.25 -9.30 -27.30
CA SER A 28 62.01 -10.12 -28.25
C SER A 28 62.42 -9.27 -29.45
N SER A 29 63.74 -9.21 -29.67
CA SER A 29 64.42 -8.49 -30.74
C SER A 29 64.02 -8.95 -32.14
N SER A 30 63.93 -8.01 -33.08
CA SER A 30 64.50 -8.14 -34.41
C SER A 30 65.10 -6.80 -34.86
N GLU A 31 66.20 -6.84 -35.61
CA GLU A 31 66.73 -5.68 -36.34
C GLU A 31 66.15 -5.73 -37.76
N ASP A 32 65.07 -4.99 -37.97
CA ASP A 32 64.46 -4.77 -39.28
C ASP A 32 64.56 -3.27 -39.59
N THR A 33 64.77 -2.92 -40.86
CA THR A 33 65.00 -1.52 -41.27
C THR A 33 63.86 -0.60 -40.83
N ASP A 34 64.17 0.51 -40.15
CA ASP A 34 63.20 1.49 -39.63
C ASP A 34 62.42 2.19 -40.76
N SER A 35 61.42 1.51 -41.31
CA SER A 35 60.38 2.10 -42.15
C SER A 35 59.24 2.59 -41.27
N ASP A 36 59.33 3.84 -40.81
CA ASP A 36 58.33 4.46 -39.93
C ASP A 36 56.90 4.35 -40.52
N THR A 37 56.15 3.38 -39.99
CA THR A 37 54.89 2.93 -40.58
C THR A 37 53.71 3.67 -39.95
N TYR A 38 53.40 4.84 -40.50
CA TYR A 38 52.31 5.68 -40.00
C TYR A 38 50.93 5.12 -40.37
N THR A 39 49.93 5.44 -39.55
CA THR A 39 48.54 5.02 -39.75
C THR A 39 47.63 6.24 -39.84
N ILE A 40 46.87 6.36 -40.93
CA ILE A 40 45.78 7.34 -41.05
C ILE A 40 44.42 6.64 -41.06
N SER A 41 43.39 7.29 -40.52
CA SER A 41 42.01 6.82 -40.67
C SER A 41 41.43 7.29 -42.00
N GLN A 42 40.65 6.44 -42.67
CA GLN A 42 40.01 6.78 -43.95
C GLN A 42 39.24 8.11 -43.88
N THR A 43 38.45 8.30 -42.81
CA THR A 43 37.66 9.53 -42.59
C THR A 43 38.49 10.79 -42.46
N LEU A 44 39.73 10.70 -41.94
CA LEU A 44 40.65 11.83 -41.84
C LEU A 44 41.33 12.12 -43.19
N PHE A 45 41.71 11.07 -43.91
CA PHE A 45 42.27 11.19 -45.26
C PHE A 45 41.26 11.84 -46.22
N ASP A 46 40.03 11.33 -46.25
CA ASP A 46 38.94 11.84 -47.09
C ASP A 46 38.61 13.31 -46.78
N ALA A 47 38.61 13.70 -45.49
CA ALA A 47 38.33 15.07 -45.05
C ALA A 47 39.43 16.07 -45.47
N LEU A 48 40.69 15.66 -45.44
CA LEU A 48 41.82 16.51 -45.85
C LEU A 48 41.90 16.63 -47.38
N THR A 49 41.77 15.51 -48.11
CA THR A 49 41.67 15.51 -49.58
C THR A 49 40.46 16.32 -50.05
N GLY A 50 39.34 16.27 -49.31
CA GLY A 50 38.14 17.07 -49.54
C GLY A 50 38.31 18.59 -49.37
N ARG A 51 39.40 19.05 -48.73
CA ARG A 51 39.80 20.48 -48.71
C ARG A 51 40.74 20.88 -49.85
N GLY A 52 41.14 19.94 -50.71
CA GLY A 52 42.02 20.19 -51.86
C GLY A 52 43.52 20.10 -51.56
N PHE A 53 43.92 19.58 -50.39
CA PHE A 53 45.33 19.29 -50.11
C PHE A 53 45.81 18.07 -50.89
N SER A 54 47.07 18.09 -51.34
CA SER A 54 47.65 16.96 -52.07
C SER A 54 47.91 15.77 -51.13
N GLU A 55 47.80 14.54 -51.67
CA GLU A 55 48.04 13.34 -50.86
C GLU A 55 49.45 13.31 -50.24
N ASN A 56 50.44 13.91 -50.90
CA ASN A 56 51.81 13.99 -50.42
C ASN A 56 51.93 14.94 -49.22
N ALA A 57 51.30 16.12 -49.29
CA ALA A 57 51.22 17.03 -48.14
C ALA A 57 50.47 16.41 -46.95
N ILE A 58 49.38 15.67 -47.22
CA ILE A 58 48.63 14.93 -46.19
C ILE A 58 49.52 13.87 -45.53
N LYS A 59 50.14 12.98 -46.32
CA LYS A 59 51.04 11.93 -45.82
C LYS A 59 52.20 12.54 -45.01
N LYS A 60 52.84 13.59 -45.52
CA LYS A 60 53.91 14.34 -44.82
C LYS A 60 53.43 14.97 -43.50
N SER A 61 52.20 15.49 -43.40
CA SER A 61 51.68 15.99 -42.13
C SER A 61 51.53 14.88 -41.07
N ILE A 62 51.15 13.66 -41.47
CA ILE A 62 51.08 12.51 -40.55
C ILE A 62 52.48 12.07 -40.12
N VAL A 63 53.45 12.01 -41.05
CA VAL A 63 54.87 11.74 -40.74
C VAL A 63 55.42 12.78 -39.74
N ALA A 64 55.06 14.06 -39.92
CA ALA A 64 55.38 15.14 -38.99
C ALA A 64 54.61 15.10 -37.65
N GLY A 65 53.86 14.02 -37.37
CA GLY A 65 53.17 13.79 -36.10
C GLY A 65 51.77 14.42 -35.98
N CYS A 66 51.17 14.90 -37.06
CA CYS A 66 49.80 15.42 -37.01
C CYS A 66 48.79 14.25 -36.92
N ILE A 67 47.93 14.28 -35.90
CA ILE A 67 46.91 13.24 -35.65
C ILE A 67 45.49 13.72 -36.03
N ASP A 68 45.22 15.02 -35.86
CA ASP A 68 43.90 15.62 -36.04
C ASP A 68 43.81 16.45 -37.32
N GLU A 69 42.59 16.53 -37.87
CA GLU A 69 42.26 17.26 -39.11
C GLU A 69 42.76 18.72 -39.07
N ALA A 70 42.45 19.44 -37.99
CA ALA A 70 42.88 20.83 -37.81
C ALA A 70 44.41 20.97 -37.82
N THR A 71 45.11 20.13 -37.05
CA THR A 71 46.58 20.11 -36.95
C THR A 71 47.23 19.82 -38.30
N CYS A 72 46.69 18.85 -39.07
CA CYS A 72 47.14 18.56 -40.43
C CYS A 72 46.97 19.79 -41.34
N THR A 73 45.78 20.42 -41.34
CA THR A 73 45.55 21.62 -42.17
C THR A 73 46.45 22.79 -41.80
N GLN A 74 46.68 23.03 -40.50
CA GLN A 74 47.57 24.09 -40.04
C GLN A 74 49.03 23.82 -40.43
N TRP A 75 49.49 22.56 -40.33
CA TRP A 75 50.83 22.17 -40.75
C TRP A 75 51.03 22.36 -42.26
N ILE A 76 50.08 21.93 -43.09
CA ILE A 76 50.18 22.11 -44.55
C ILE A 76 50.15 23.61 -44.90
N GLN A 77 49.23 24.38 -44.32
CA GLN A 77 49.11 25.82 -44.56
C GLN A 77 50.37 26.60 -44.15
N MET A 78 51.05 26.20 -43.08
CA MET A 78 52.30 26.83 -42.63
C MET A 78 53.46 26.65 -43.63
N HIS A 79 53.38 25.69 -44.54
CA HIS A 79 54.40 25.40 -45.56
C HIS A 79 53.94 25.71 -46.99
N GLU A 80 52.76 26.32 -47.19
CA GLU A 80 52.22 26.67 -48.51
C GLU A 80 53.24 27.44 -49.36
N GLY A 81 53.63 26.85 -50.50
CA GLY A 81 54.65 27.40 -51.42
C GLY A 81 56.05 26.79 -51.29
N HIS A 82 56.33 25.92 -50.31
CA HIS A 82 57.58 25.16 -50.29
C HIS A 82 57.53 24.05 -51.36
N PRO A 83 58.50 23.98 -52.30
CA PRO A 83 58.43 23.06 -53.44
C PRO A 83 58.45 21.58 -53.05
N GLU A 84 58.88 21.26 -51.83
CA GLU A 84 58.94 19.89 -51.30
C GLU A 84 57.61 19.36 -50.76
N LEU A 85 56.56 20.19 -50.61
CA LEU A 85 55.24 19.72 -50.14
C LEU A 85 54.64 18.67 -51.10
N ASP A 86 54.67 18.97 -52.39
CA ASP A 86 54.09 18.10 -53.43
C ASP A 86 55.07 17.05 -53.96
N THR A 87 56.38 17.18 -53.68
CA THR A 87 57.36 16.11 -53.94
C THR A 87 56.91 14.84 -53.23
N ALA A 88 57.04 13.69 -53.91
CA ALA A 88 56.75 12.39 -53.33
C ALA A 88 57.50 12.19 -52.00
N LEU A 89 56.92 11.37 -51.12
CA LEU A 89 57.57 10.95 -49.89
C LEU A 89 58.69 9.95 -50.25
N GLU A 90 59.84 10.04 -49.58
CA GLU A 90 60.96 9.13 -49.84
C GLU A 90 60.60 7.68 -49.43
N ASP A 91 61.19 6.69 -50.10
CA ASP A 91 60.79 5.27 -50.09
C ASP A 91 60.86 4.54 -48.72
N GLY A 92 61.16 5.25 -47.62
CA GLY A 92 61.19 4.70 -46.26
C GLY A 92 59.89 4.80 -45.45
N ALA A 93 58.96 5.72 -45.79
CA ALA A 93 57.82 6.03 -44.92
C ALA A 93 56.46 5.62 -45.53
N GLU A 94 55.98 4.41 -45.20
CA GLU A 94 54.69 3.90 -45.70
C GLU A 94 53.51 4.31 -44.78
N VAL A 95 52.51 5.00 -45.36
CA VAL A 95 51.32 5.47 -44.62
C VAL A 95 50.11 4.58 -44.90
N ILE A 96 49.82 3.66 -43.98
CA ILE A 96 48.74 2.67 -44.14
C ILE A 96 47.38 3.25 -43.75
N ILE A 97 46.46 3.32 -44.71
CA ILE A 97 45.08 3.78 -44.50
C ILE A 97 44.23 2.66 -43.90
N LYS A 98 43.84 2.76 -42.62
CA LYS A 98 43.03 1.73 -41.94
C LYS A 98 41.54 1.91 -42.21
N ALA A 99 41.09 1.43 -43.36
CA ALA A 99 39.67 1.28 -43.68
C ALA A 99 38.99 0.24 -42.74
N LYS A 100 37.85 0.60 -42.14
CA LYS A 100 37.05 -0.35 -41.35
C LYS A 100 36.39 -1.36 -42.29
N ARG A 101 36.84 -2.62 -42.24
CA ARG A 101 36.29 -3.73 -43.03
C ARG A 101 34.78 -3.85 -42.78
N VAL A 102 33.98 -3.45 -43.76
CA VAL A 102 32.51 -3.48 -43.68
C VAL A 102 32.06 -4.93 -43.61
N LEU A 103 31.55 -5.34 -42.45
CA LEU A 103 31.00 -6.67 -42.23
C LEU A 103 29.84 -6.92 -43.21
N THR A 104 29.71 -8.14 -43.74
CA THR A 104 28.62 -8.44 -44.68
C THR A 104 27.25 -8.22 -44.03
N GLU A 105 26.24 -7.86 -44.82
CA GLU A 105 24.94 -7.44 -44.28
C GLU A 105 24.22 -8.59 -43.58
N ALA A 106 24.30 -9.80 -44.14
CA ALA A 106 23.82 -11.03 -43.50
C ALA A 106 24.49 -11.32 -42.14
N GLU A 107 25.80 -11.11 -42.00
CA GLU A 107 26.51 -11.29 -40.73
C GLU A 107 26.21 -10.19 -39.70
N ARG A 108 25.94 -8.95 -40.16
CA ARG A 108 25.41 -7.88 -39.29
C ARG A 108 24.03 -8.24 -38.78
N GLU A 109 23.12 -8.67 -39.65
CA GLU A 109 21.77 -9.07 -39.27
C GLU A 109 21.75 -10.26 -38.31
N ALA A 110 22.57 -11.30 -38.56
CA ALA A 110 22.67 -12.46 -37.67
C ALA A 110 23.04 -12.05 -36.24
N LYS A 111 24.08 -11.22 -36.08
CA LYS A 111 24.54 -10.73 -34.77
C LYS A 111 23.53 -9.79 -34.11
N VAL A 112 22.82 -8.96 -34.89
CA VAL A 112 21.73 -8.13 -34.36
C VAL A 112 20.59 -8.98 -33.83
N ARG A 113 20.18 -10.04 -34.54
CA ARG A 113 19.13 -10.97 -34.10
C ARG A 113 19.56 -11.72 -32.83
N GLU A 114 20.78 -12.26 -32.77
CA GLU A 114 21.33 -12.92 -31.57
C GLU A 114 21.29 -11.99 -30.33
N LEU A 115 21.74 -10.74 -30.48
CA LEU A 115 21.69 -9.74 -29.40
C LEU A 115 20.26 -9.38 -28.99
N GLN A 116 19.33 -9.26 -29.94
CA GLN A 116 17.92 -9.02 -29.65
C GLN A 116 17.28 -10.20 -28.89
N GLU A 117 17.57 -11.44 -29.26
CA GLU A 117 17.08 -12.62 -28.54
C GLU A 117 17.69 -12.73 -27.14
N ARG A 118 18.97 -12.42 -26.97
CA ARG A 118 19.63 -12.37 -25.64
C ARG A 118 19.01 -11.30 -24.73
N VAL A 119 18.68 -10.13 -25.30
CA VAL A 119 17.95 -9.06 -24.58
C VAL A 119 16.52 -9.47 -24.26
N ARG A 120 15.82 -10.18 -25.15
CA ARG A 120 14.48 -10.74 -24.89
C ARG A 120 14.51 -11.74 -23.73
N ARG A 121 15.39 -12.72 -23.81
CA ARG A 121 15.58 -13.79 -22.81
C ARG A 121 15.87 -13.23 -21.41
N ASN A 122 16.79 -12.27 -21.31
CA ASN A 122 17.13 -11.65 -20.03
C ASN A 122 15.95 -10.83 -19.45
N LYS A 123 15.17 -10.11 -20.28
CA LYS A 123 13.96 -9.40 -19.84
C LYS A 123 12.85 -10.35 -19.37
N GLU A 124 12.75 -11.53 -19.98
CA GLU A 124 11.80 -12.57 -19.57
C GLU A 124 12.20 -13.19 -18.22
N GLU A 125 13.49 -13.47 -18.02
CA GLU A 125 14.03 -13.92 -16.72
C GLU A 125 13.85 -12.89 -15.61
N GLU A 126 14.18 -11.62 -15.85
CA GLU A 126 13.97 -10.51 -14.91
C GLU A 126 12.49 -10.38 -14.51
N LYS A 127 11.58 -10.42 -15.51
CA LYS A 127 10.13 -10.38 -15.30
C LYS A 127 9.61 -11.58 -14.49
N LEU A 128 10.20 -12.75 -14.66
CA LEU A 128 9.88 -13.95 -13.87
C LEU A 128 10.43 -13.84 -12.44
N GLU A 129 11.63 -13.30 -12.25
CA GLU A 129 12.21 -13.11 -10.92
C GLU A 129 11.43 -12.07 -10.10
N LEU A 130 11.01 -10.97 -10.73
CA LEU A 130 10.11 -9.98 -10.14
C LEU A 130 8.75 -10.60 -9.74
N GLN A 131 8.17 -11.45 -10.60
CA GLN A 131 6.95 -12.19 -10.24
C GLN A 131 7.18 -13.19 -9.10
N ARG A 132 8.37 -13.78 -8.97
CA ARG A 132 8.72 -14.66 -7.86
C ARG A 132 8.78 -13.87 -6.55
N LYS A 133 9.49 -12.74 -6.52
CA LYS A 133 9.59 -11.81 -5.38
C LYS A 133 8.21 -11.24 -4.97
N GLU A 134 7.36 -10.90 -5.94
CA GLU A 134 5.98 -10.45 -5.72
C GLU A 134 5.13 -11.55 -5.03
N ARG A 135 5.24 -12.80 -5.51
CA ARG A 135 4.56 -13.96 -4.89
C ARG A 135 5.10 -14.27 -3.50
N GLU A 136 6.42 -14.26 -3.32
CA GLU A 136 7.09 -14.48 -2.03
C GLU A 136 6.61 -13.45 -0.98
N ARG A 137 6.56 -12.16 -1.34
CA ARG A 137 6.03 -11.10 -0.47
C ARG A 137 4.57 -11.35 -0.07
N LEU A 138 3.72 -11.74 -1.04
CA LEU A 138 2.31 -12.05 -0.80
C LEU A 138 2.12 -13.32 0.04
N GLU A 139 2.98 -14.32 -0.12
CA GLU A 139 2.94 -15.56 0.67
C GLU A 139 3.41 -15.33 2.12
N VAL A 140 4.48 -14.56 2.32
CA VAL A 140 4.94 -14.14 3.66
C VAL A 140 3.85 -13.33 4.36
N GLY A 141 3.22 -12.37 3.67
CA GLY A 141 2.09 -11.61 4.21
C GLY A 141 0.89 -12.50 4.58
N ARG A 142 0.56 -13.51 3.76
CA ARG A 142 -0.49 -14.49 4.07
C ARG A 142 -0.13 -15.40 5.24
N LYS A 143 1.13 -15.84 5.36
CA LYS A 143 1.62 -16.65 6.49
C LYS A 143 1.57 -15.85 7.80
N MET A 144 2.02 -14.60 7.79
CA MET A 144 1.94 -13.69 8.93
C MET A 144 0.49 -13.47 9.39
N LEU A 145 -0.45 -13.31 8.45
CA LEU A 145 -1.88 -13.13 8.78
C LEU A 145 -2.51 -14.40 9.36
N ARG A 146 -2.17 -15.59 8.84
CA ARG A 146 -2.63 -16.89 9.39
C ARG A 146 -2.14 -17.09 10.82
N MET A 147 -0.83 -16.96 11.04
CA MET A 147 -0.20 -17.05 12.38
C MET A 147 -0.83 -16.05 13.37
N LYS A 148 -1.18 -14.84 12.91
CA LYS A 148 -1.91 -13.86 13.72
C LYS A 148 -3.34 -14.31 14.05
N SER A 149 -4.10 -14.86 13.08
CA SER A 149 -5.44 -15.41 13.33
C SER A 149 -5.38 -16.53 14.36
N GLU A 150 -4.48 -17.49 14.16
CA GLU A 150 -4.25 -18.64 15.04
C GLU A 150 -3.92 -18.19 16.48
N MET A 151 -3.03 -17.19 16.63
CA MET A 151 -2.71 -16.60 17.94
C MET A 151 -3.91 -15.89 18.59
N GLU A 152 -4.67 -15.10 17.83
CA GLU A 152 -5.87 -14.45 18.36
C GLU A 152 -6.99 -15.45 18.68
N GLU A 153 -7.11 -16.54 17.93
CA GLU A 153 -8.05 -17.63 18.18
C GLU A 153 -7.70 -18.41 19.43
N VAL A 154 -6.42 -18.73 19.65
CA VAL A 154 -5.94 -19.32 20.92
C VAL A 154 -6.25 -18.38 22.08
N ARG A 155 -5.99 -17.07 21.94
CA ARG A 155 -6.36 -16.10 22.98
C ARG A 155 -7.87 -16.04 23.22
N ARG A 156 -8.70 -16.00 22.16
CA ARG A 156 -10.17 -16.05 22.28
C ARG A 156 -10.66 -17.34 22.97
N LYS A 157 -10.03 -18.48 22.70
CA LYS A 157 -10.32 -19.77 23.35
C LYS A 157 -9.96 -19.73 24.84
N MET A 158 -8.75 -19.29 25.19
CA MET A 158 -8.30 -19.10 26.58
C MET A 158 -9.25 -18.20 27.38
N ASN A 159 -9.54 -16.99 26.87
CA ASN A 159 -10.45 -16.06 27.54
C ASN A 159 -11.88 -16.63 27.69
N ALA A 160 -12.36 -17.43 26.73
CA ALA A 160 -13.66 -18.07 26.80
C ALA A 160 -13.70 -19.27 27.77
N GLU A 161 -12.59 -19.99 27.94
CA GLU A 161 -12.44 -21.05 28.95
C GLU A 161 -12.32 -20.46 30.36
N GLU A 162 -11.52 -19.41 30.53
CA GLU A 162 -11.39 -18.67 31.78
C GLU A 162 -12.74 -18.11 32.24
N ALA A 163 -13.46 -17.40 31.36
CA ALA A 163 -14.80 -16.91 31.65
C ALA A 163 -15.80 -18.05 31.98
N ARG A 164 -15.68 -19.23 31.36
CA ARG A 164 -16.51 -20.41 31.73
C ARG A 164 -16.15 -20.93 33.12
N ARG A 165 -14.86 -20.98 33.46
CA ARG A 165 -14.36 -21.43 34.77
C ARG A 165 -14.80 -20.46 35.89
N GLU A 166 -14.74 -19.16 35.62
CA GLU A 166 -15.25 -18.13 36.53
C GLU A 166 -16.77 -18.26 36.72
N ASN A 167 -17.56 -18.29 35.64
CA ASN A 167 -19.02 -18.45 35.72
C ASN A 167 -19.43 -19.76 36.45
N ALA A 168 -18.66 -20.84 36.30
CA ALA A 168 -18.89 -22.09 37.04
C ALA A 168 -18.60 -21.93 38.55
N ALA A 169 -17.46 -21.33 38.91
CA ALA A 169 -17.12 -21.05 40.31
C ALA A 169 -18.12 -20.08 40.97
N ASP A 170 -18.60 -19.08 40.23
CA ASP A 170 -19.61 -18.13 40.67
C ASP A 170 -20.97 -18.82 40.90
N LEU A 171 -21.34 -19.75 40.01
CA LEU A 171 -22.54 -20.59 40.17
C LEU A 171 -22.44 -21.54 41.38
N GLU A 172 -21.26 -22.13 41.63
CA GLU A 172 -21.01 -22.92 42.84
C GLU A 172 -21.09 -22.08 44.12
N ALA A 173 -20.49 -20.89 44.13
CA ALA A 173 -20.59 -19.97 45.28
C ALA A 173 -22.05 -19.59 45.54
N ARG A 174 -22.83 -19.31 44.49
CA ARG A 174 -24.28 -19.04 44.57
C ARG A 174 -25.08 -20.27 45.03
N ARG A 175 -24.69 -21.51 44.66
CA ARG A 175 -25.26 -22.76 45.22
C ARG A 175 -24.99 -22.84 46.73
N ARG A 176 -23.73 -22.74 47.15
CA ARG A 176 -23.31 -22.82 48.57
C ARG A 176 -24.07 -21.82 49.44
N ILE A 177 -24.11 -20.54 49.04
CA ILE A 177 -24.82 -19.48 49.76
C ILE A 177 -26.34 -19.74 49.80
N LYS A 178 -26.96 -20.18 48.70
CA LYS A 178 -28.41 -20.44 48.67
C LYS A 178 -28.81 -21.65 49.54
N ILE A 179 -28.01 -22.72 49.54
CA ILE A 179 -28.23 -23.88 50.42
C ILE A 179 -28.05 -23.47 51.89
N GLN A 180 -27.01 -22.70 52.22
CA GLN A 180 -26.81 -22.21 53.58
C GLN A 180 -27.99 -21.35 54.08
N ILE A 181 -28.48 -20.39 53.27
CA ILE A 181 -29.65 -19.57 53.62
C ILE A 181 -30.91 -20.43 53.83
N ALA A 182 -31.08 -21.51 53.07
CA ALA A 182 -32.18 -22.46 53.25
C ALA A 182 -32.00 -23.32 54.53
N ALA A 183 -30.79 -23.74 54.87
CA ALA A 183 -30.49 -24.43 56.12
C ALA A 183 -30.71 -23.53 57.34
N ASP A 184 -30.18 -22.31 57.34
CA ASP A 184 -30.41 -21.29 58.39
C ASP A 184 -31.91 -20.98 58.58
N ARG A 185 -32.72 -21.13 57.52
CA ARG A 185 -34.19 -20.98 57.56
C ARG A 185 -34.88 -22.20 58.18
N LEU A 186 -34.31 -23.40 58.05
CA LEU A 186 -34.83 -24.65 58.61
C LEU A 186 -34.39 -24.89 60.06
N GLU A 187 -33.16 -24.54 60.44
CA GLU A 187 -32.72 -24.52 61.84
C GLU A 187 -33.63 -23.61 62.69
N ARG A 188 -33.98 -22.41 62.18
CA ARG A 188 -34.95 -21.50 62.82
C ARG A 188 -36.39 -22.03 62.88
N ARG A 189 -36.70 -23.16 62.24
CA ARG A 189 -37.98 -23.89 62.37
C ARG A 189 -37.90 -25.08 63.33
N GLY A 190 -36.74 -25.33 63.95
CA GLY A 190 -36.53 -26.40 64.93
C GLY A 190 -35.96 -27.71 64.37
N HIS A 191 -35.53 -27.75 63.10
CA HIS A 191 -34.78 -28.89 62.57
C HIS A 191 -33.35 -28.93 63.14
N THR A 192 -32.77 -30.12 63.29
CA THR A 192 -31.34 -30.22 63.60
C THR A 192 -30.50 -29.73 62.43
N ARG A 193 -29.26 -29.29 62.69
CA ARG A 193 -28.35 -28.75 61.68
C ARG A 193 -28.09 -29.68 60.49
N GLU A 194 -27.98 -30.98 60.76
CA GLU A 194 -27.71 -31.99 59.73
C GLU A 194 -28.95 -32.25 58.86
N GLU A 195 -30.14 -32.34 59.47
CA GLU A 195 -31.42 -32.42 58.74
C GLU A 195 -31.71 -31.14 57.94
N ALA A 196 -31.42 -29.98 58.51
CA ALA A 196 -31.62 -28.67 57.88
C ALA A 196 -30.76 -28.52 56.62
N LEU A 197 -29.49 -28.95 56.66
CA LEU A 197 -28.61 -28.98 55.49
C LEU A 197 -29.07 -30.00 54.43
N ALA A 198 -29.42 -31.22 54.84
CA ALA A 198 -29.87 -32.27 53.92
C ALA A 198 -31.21 -31.92 53.22
N LEU A 199 -32.12 -31.26 53.93
CA LEU A 199 -33.39 -30.79 53.36
C LEU A 199 -33.18 -29.53 52.49
N ALA A 200 -32.29 -28.61 52.88
CA ALA A 200 -31.94 -27.43 52.07
C ALA A 200 -31.29 -27.80 50.73
N GLU A 201 -30.47 -28.85 50.68
CA GLU A 201 -29.90 -29.35 49.44
C GLU A 201 -30.97 -29.97 48.53
N LYS A 202 -31.91 -30.75 49.09
CA LYS A 202 -33.08 -31.26 48.34
C LYS A 202 -33.97 -30.13 47.81
N GLU A 203 -34.33 -29.15 48.64
CA GLU A 203 -35.09 -27.97 48.21
C GLU A 203 -34.38 -27.22 47.05
N TYR A 204 -33.04 -27.17 47.06
CA TYR A 204 -32.26 -26.56 45.97
C TYR A 204 -32.27 -27.41 44.69
N GLU A 205 -32.09 -28.72 44.79
CA GLU A 205 -32.03 -29.62 43.63
C GLU A 205 -33.41 -29.86 43.00
N GLU A 206 -34.48 -29.96 43.80
CA GLU A 206 -35.87 -29.99 43.32
C GLU A 206 -36.25 -28.68 42.64
N ALA A 207 -35.90 -27.52 43.21
CA ALA A 207 -36.11 -26.23 42.56
C ALA A 207 -35.31 -26.10 41.25
N ALA A 208 -34.10 -26.64 41.18
CA ALA A 208 -33.30 -26.67 39.96
C ALA A 208 -33.86 -27.64 38.90
N ALA A 209 -34.44 -28.78 39.30
CA ALA A 209 -35.12 -29.71 38.42
C ALA A 209 -36.40 -29.09 37.85
N ASN A 210 -37.23 -28.46 38.70
CA ASN A 210 -38.44 -27.76 38.30
C ASN A 210 -38.12 -26.59 37.35
N ALA A 211 -37.10 -25.78 37.64
CA ALA A 211 -36.67 -24.71 36.75
C ALA A 211 -36.16 -25.22 35.39
N ARG A 212 -35.51 -26.39 35.34
CA ARG A 212 -35.13 -27.06 34.08
C ARG A 212 -36.33 -27.58 33.31
N ALA A 213 -37.31 -28.19 33.99
CA ALA A 213 -38.55 -28.66 33.37
C ALA A 213 -39.38 -27.50 32.82
N GLU A 214 -39.52 -26.40 33.58
CA GLU A 214 -40.13 -25.16 33.10
C GLU A 214 -39.39 -24.57 31.89
N ALA A 215 -38.05 -24.55 31.90
CA ALA A 215 -37.26 -24.05 30.77
C ALA A 215 -37.40 -24.93 29.52
N ALA A 216 -37.46 -26.25 29.69
CA ALA A 216 -37.73 -27.19 28.60
C ALA A 216 -39.14 -27.01 28.03
N ALA A 217 -40.16 -26.92 28.89
CA ALA A 217 -41.55 -26.67 28.45
C ALA A 217 -41.70 -25.31 27.75
N LYS A 218 -41.00 -24.27 28.21
CA LYS A 218 -40.96 -22.95 27.55
C LYS A 218 -40.22 -23.01 26.20
N LEU A 219 -39.17 -23.82 26.07
CA LEU A 219 -38.51 -24.07 24.79
C LEU A 219 -39.45 -24.81 23.82
N GLU A 220 -40.15 -25.84 24.32
CA GLU A 220 -41.09 -26.65 23.55
C GLU A 220 -42.28 -25.82 23.05
N THR A 221 -42.86 -24.93 23.87
CA THR A 221 -43.93 -24.03 23.40
C THR A 221 -43.45 -23.00 22.37
N LEU A 222 -42.20 -22.53 22.46
CA LEU A 222 -41.60 -21.65 21.45
C LEU A 222 -41.30 -22.38 20.13
N GLN A 223 -40.98 -23.67 20.19
CA GLN A 223 -40.74 -24.51 19.00
C GLN A 223 -42.07 -24.97 18.36
N GLY A 224 -43.03 -25.40 19.16
CA GLY A 224 -44.37 -25.80 18.71
C GLY A 224 -45.21 -24.65 18.11
N ALA A 225 -44.84 -23.39 18.38
CA ALA A 225 -45.40 -22.23 17.69
C ALA A 225 -44.99 -22.12 16.21
N GLN A 226 -44.04 -22.95 15.73
CA GLN A 226 -43.56 -22.94 14.34
C GLN A 226 -44.13 -24.13 13.53
N ALA A 227 -45.36 -23.92 13.05
CA ALA A 227 -46.10 -24.63 11.98
C ALA A 227 -47.04 -25.80 12.40
N PRO A 228 -48.15 -26.05 11.65
CA PRO A 228 -48.87 -25.16 10.71
C PRO A 228 -50.41 -25.10 10.88
N ALA A 229 -50.97 -23.88 10.77
CA ALA A 229 -52.39 -23.56 10.54
C ALA A 229 -53.38 -23.89 11.71
N GLN A 230 -54.51 -23.18 11.91
CA GLN A 230 -55.18 -22.12 11.13
C GLN A 230 -55.57 -20.90 12.00
N THR A 231 -55.67 -19.72 11.36
CA THR A 231 -56.51 -18.55 11.69
C THR A 231 -56.82 -18.21 13.17
N THR A 232 -56.17 -17.18 13.68
CA THR A 232 -56.85 -15.93 14.11
C THR A 232 -55.88 -14.74 13.96
N THR A 233 -56.39 -13.51 13.97
CA THR A 233 -55.69 -12.32 13.46
C THR A 233 -54.74 -11.66 14.47
N SER A 234 -53.44 -11.62 14.16
CA SER A 234 -52.53 -10.53 14.53
C SER A 234 -51.45 -10.38 13.44
N SER A 235 -51.04 -9.14 13.15
CA SER A 235 -50.18 -8.85 11.99
C SER A 235 -48.69 -8.84 12.37
N SER A 236 -47.92 -9.71 11.70
CA SER A 236 -46.46 -9.59 11.60
C SER A 236 -45.97 -10.32 10.34
N ASP A 237 -45.92 -9.62 9.21
CA ASP A 237 -45.43 -10.16 7.95
C ASP A 237 -43.92 -10.48 8.03
N GLY A 238 -43.59 -11.74 8.34
CA GLY A 238 -42.25 -12.32 8.22
C GLY A 238 -41.77 -12.50 6.77
N THR A 239 -42.36 -11.76 5.83
CA THR A 239 -42.03 -11.79 4.41
C THR A 239 -40.66 -11.14 4.21
N TRP A 240 -39.67 -11.95 3.79
CA TRP A 240 -38.35 -11.48 3.38
C TRP A 240 -38.47 -10.62 2.12
N ASN A 241 -38.78 -9.35 2.33
CA ASN A 241 -38.87 -8.34 1.29
C ASN A 241 -37.49 -8.18 0.63
N LEU A 242 -37.26 -8.88 -0.47
CA LEU A 242 -36.07 -8.70 -1.30
C LEU A 242 -35.99 -7.23 -1.78
N SER A 243 -37.15 -6.61 -2.00
CA SER A 243 -37.37 -5.18 -2.20
C SER A 243 -36.86 -4.29 -1.06
N ALA A 244 -36.78 -4.76 0.19
CA ALA A 244 -36.19 -4.01 1.31
C ALA A 244 -34.67 -4.24 1.44
N VAL A 245 -34.14 -5.29 0.81
CA VAL A 245 -32.69 -5.56 0.68
C VAL A 245 -32.11 -4.84 -0.53
N THR A 246 -32.88 -4.68 -1.61
CA THR A 246 -32.50 -3.91 -2.82
C THR A 246 -33.01 -2.47 -2.82
N ALA A 247 -33.94 -2.10 -1.94
CA ALA A 247 -34.24 -0.69 -1.70
C ALA A 247 -32.96 0.02 -1.26
N PRO A 248 -32.73 1.27 -1.73
CA PRO A 248 -31.79 2.13 -1.05
C PRO A 248 -32.17 2.19 0.44
N SER A 249 -31.16 2.01 1.30
CA SER A 249 -31.33 2.07 2.77
C SER A 249 -32.06 3.37 3.16
N SER A 250 -32.78 3.39 4.28
CA SER A 250 -33.47 4.60 4.77
C SER A 250 -32.56 5.85 4.71
N ALA A 251 -31.30 5.70 5.14
CA ALA A 251 -30.22 6.67 4.99
C ALA A 251 -30.01 7.20 3.56
N GLN A 252 -29.99 6.30 2.58
CA GLN A 252 -29.73 6.60 1.17
C GLN A 252 -30.91 7.34 0.52
N ASN A 253 -32.14 7.06 0.95
CA ASN A 253 -33.33 7.85 0.56
C ASN A 253 -33.27 9.26 1.15
N THR A 254 -32.90 9.41 2.43
CA THR A 254 -32.70 10.73 3.06
C THR A 254 -31.63 11.53 2.32
N LEU A 255 -30.49 10.92 1.98
CA LEU A 255 -29.44 11.57 1.18
C LEU A 255 -29.94 11.99 -0.21
N LEU A 256 -30.64 11.12 -0.95
CA LEU A 256 -31.22 11.48 -2.25
C LEU A 256 -32.18 12.67 -2.14
N GLY A 257 -33.03 12.73 -1.10
CA GLY A 257 -33.90 13.87 -0.84
C GLY A 257 -33.14 15.17 -0.53
N LEU A 258 -32.11 15.11 0.32
CA LEU A 258 -31.28 16.27 0.67
C LEU A 258 -30.45 16.83 -0.50
N PHE A 259 -30.13 15.97 -1.49
CA PHE A 259 -29.41 16.35 -2.70
C PHE A 259 -30.33 16.75 -3.87
N ALA A 260 -31.61 16.36 -3.87
CA ALA A 260 -32.57 16.72 -4.91
C ALA A 260 -33.17 18.14 -4.78
N GLY A 261 -33.23 18.70 -3.56
CA GLY A 261 -33.70 20.07 -3.33
C GLY A 261 -32.73 21.15 -3.83
N GLU A 262 -33.07 22.43 -3.68
CA GLU A 262 -32.17 23.54 -4.02
C GLU A 262 -30.84 23.47 -3.24
N ALA A 263 -29.77 24.01 -3.83
CA ALA A 263 -28.47 24.06 -3.18
C ALA A 263 -28.48 25.14 -2.07
N PRO A 264 -27.95 24.86 -0.86
CA PRO A 264 -27.88 25.86 0.20
C PRO A 264 -27.10 27.09 -0.25
N THR A 265 -27.53 28.28 0.18
CA THR A 265 -26.89 29.55 -0.18
C THR A 265 -25.87 30.02 0.87
N CYS A 266 -26.15 29.82 2.16
CA CYS A 266 -25.31 30.28 3.26
C CYS A 266 -24.80 29.12 4.14
N ALA A 267 -23.49 29.10 4.42
CA ALA A 267 -22.89 28.12 5.33
C ALA A 267 -23.13 28.43 6.83
N GLN A 268 -23.30 29.70 7.19
CA GLN A 268 -23.42 30.13 8.59
C GLN A 268 -24.70 29.59 9.25
N SER A 269 -25.84 29.67 8.54
CA SER A 269 -27.12 29.14 9.03
C SER A 269 -27.11 27.61 9.17
N LEU A 270 -26.44 26.89 8.26
CA LEU A 270 -26.24 25.43 8.40
C LEU A 270 -25.45 25.10 9.67
N VAL A 271 -24.32 25.78 9.89
CA VAL A 271 -23.47 25.60 11.07
C VAL A 271 -24.21 25.94 12.37
N GLU A 272 -24.98 27.03 12.40
CA GLU A 272 -25.84 27.34 13.54
C GLU A 272 -26.93 26.29 13.76
N ASN A 273 -27.54 25.74 12.70
CA ASN A 273 -28.58 24.74 12.82
C ASN A 273 -28.03 23.39 13.30
N ILE A 274 -26.79 23.02 12.95
CA ILE A 274 -26.07 21.89 13.56
C ILE A 274 -26.00 22.08 15.09
N ARG A 275 -25.51 23.24 15.54
CA ARG A 275 -25.41 23.61 16.98
C ARG A 275 -26.78 23.62 17.69
N LYS A 276 -27.87 23.93 16.98
CA LYS A 276 -29.23 24.07 17.53
C LYS A 276 -30.06 22.77 17.55
N ARG A 277 -29.71 21.76 16.73
CA ARG A 277 -30.52 20.51 16.57
C ARG A 277 -29.89 19.23 17.09
N ALA A 278 -28.57 19.11 17.13
CA ALA A 278 -27.90 17.88 17.56
C ALA A 278 -27.66 17.87 19.08
N SER A 279 -27.45 16.68 19.68
CA SER A 279 -26.98 16.61 21.07
C SER A 279 -25.53 17.11 21.16
N ALA A 280 -25.08 17.57 22.33
CA ALA A 280 -23.71 18.11 22.48
C ALA A 280 -22.62 17.09 22.06
N GLU A 281 -22.81 15.81 22.40
CA GLU A 281 -21.90 14.73 22.04
C GLU A 281 -21.87 14.48 20.53
N GLN A 282 -23.05 14.36 19.90
CA GLN A 282 -23.18 14.19 18.44
C GLN A 282 -22.63 15.40 17.68
N THR A 283 -22.86 16.62 18.19
CA THR A 283 -22.34 17.87 17.62
C THR A 283 -20.81 17.83 17.60
N GLY A 284 -20.18 17.48 18.72
CA GLY A 284 -18.73 17.38 18.83
C GLY A 284 -18.13 16.30 17.92
N GLU A 285 -18.76 15.12 17.78
CA GLU A 285 -18.26 14.08 16.87
C GLU A 285 -18.45 14.46 15.39
N CYS A 286 -19.60 15.04 15.04
CA CYS A 286 -19.91 15.56 13.71
C CYS A 286 -18.87 16.60 13.27
N VAL A 287 -18.64 17.63 14.10
CA VAL A 287 -17.73 18.74 13.82
C VAL A 287 -16.28 18.28 13.70
N ARG A 288 -15.81 17.37 14.57
CA ARG A 288 -14.47 16.76 14.44
C ARG A 288 -14.32 16.01 13.11
N THR A 289 -15.34 15.25 12.71
CA THR A 289 -15.32 14.45 11.48
C THR A 289 -15.39 15.33 10.23
N LEU A 290 -16.21 16.38 10.23
CA LEU A 290 -16.26 17.40 9.17
C LEU A 290 -14.90 18.14 9.05
N ARG A 291 -14.33 18.59 10.17
CA ARG A 291 -13.03 19.30 10.19
C ARG A 291 -11.91 18.40 9.66
N LEU A 292 -11.92 17.11 10.00
CA LEU A 292 -10.98 16.11 9.47
C LEU A 292 -11.15 15.91 7.95
N ILE A 293 -12.37 15.78 7.44
CA ILE A 293 -12.63 15.59 5.99
C ILE A 293 -12.18 16.84 5.20
N LEU A 294 -12.66 18.02 5.60
CA LEU A 294 -12.37 19.27 4.90
C LEU A 294 -10.89 19.66 5.02
N GLY A 295 -10.28 19.47 6.19
CA GLY A 295 -8.86 19.72 6.42
C GLY A 295 -7.96 18.81 5.58
N ASN A 296 -8.26 17.51 5.48
CA ASN A 296 -7.52 16.58 4.61
C ASN A 296 -7.52 17.01 3.13
N ILE A 297 -8.64 17.57 2.65
CA ILE A 297 -8.78 18.07 1.27
C ILE A 297 -8.07 19.42 1.10
N VAL A 298 -8.04 20.28 2.12
CA VAL A 298 -7.32 21.55 2.08
C VAL A 298 -5.80 21.33 2.06
N SER A 299 -5.29 20.36 2.83
CA SER A 299 -3.86 20.03 2.85
C SER A 299 -3.38 19.38 1.54
N ASP A 300 -4.15 18.44 0.98
CA ASP A 300 -3.79 17.70 -0.24
C ASP A 300 -4.92 17.80 -1.29
N PRO A 301 -5.12 18.97 -1.93
CA PRO A 301 -6.28 19.22 -2.78
C PRO A 301 -6.32 18.36 -4.05
N PHE A 302 -5.22 17.72 -4.44
CA PHE A 302 -5.15 16.86 -5.63
C PHE A 302 -5.40 15.37 -5.35
N ASP A 303 -5.47 14.92 -4.09
CA ASP A 303 -5.70 13.51 -3.78
C ASP A 303 -7.18 13.11 -3.96
N MET A 304 -7.47 12.37 -5.03
CA MET A 304 -8.80 11.84 -5.33
C MET A 304 -9.36 10.94 -4.21
N LYS A 305 -8.51 10.30 -3.40
CA LYS A 305 -8.96 9.48 -2.25
C LYS A 305 -9.51 10.36 -1.14
N LYS A 306 -8.91 11.53 -0.89
CA LYS A 306 -9.38 12.50 0.12
C LYS A 306 -10.63 13.25 -0.36
N ARG A 307 -10.75 13.50 -1.66
CA ARG A 307 -11.97 14.04 -2.30
C ARG A 307 -13.18 13.08 -2.30
N THR A 308 -13.00 11.79 -1.96
CA THR A 308 -14.04 10.76 -2.11
C THR A 308 -14.39 10.10 -0.78
N LEU A 309 -15.65 10.22 -0.36
CA LEU A 309 -16.15 9.82 0.94
C LEU A 309 -17.20 8.70 0.79
N ARG A 310 -16.93 7.52 1.33
CA ARG A 310 -17.85 6.37 1.24
C ARG A 310 -18.92 6.44 2.32
N ILE A 311 -20.20 6.52 1.93
CA ILE A 311 -21.35 6.64 2.84
C ILE A 311 -21.49 5.42 3.76
N SER A 312 -20.95 4.26 3.38
CA SER A 312 -20.92 3.04 4.20
C SER A 312 -19.94 3.09 5.38
N THR A 313 -19.08 4.11 5.49
CA THR A 313 -18.08 4.26 6.57
C THR A 313 -18.73 4.58 7.91
N LYS A 314 -18.35 3.88 8.99
CA LYS A 314 -18.89 4.09 10.35
C LYS A 314 -18.91 5.57 10.76
N ALA A 315 -17.77 6.27 10.68
CA ALA A 315 -17.68 7.69 11.03
C ALA A 315 -18.65 8.59 10.23
N PHE A 316 -18.98 8.25 8.99
CA PHE A 316 -19.97 9.00 8.22
C PHE A 316 -21.41 8.71 8.69
N ARG A 317 -21.75 7.41 8.84
CA ARG A 317 -23.11 6.98 9.22
C ARG A 317 -23.49 7.38 10.64
N ASP A 318 -22.51 7.44 11.54
CA ASP A 318 -22.75 7.60 12.97
C ASP A 318 -22.66 9.08 13.38
N ALA A 319 -21.75 9.86 12.77
CA ALA A 319 -21.51 11.26 13.15
C ALA A 319 -22.04 12.33 12.18
N ILE A 320 -22.18 12.04 10.88
CA ILE A 320 -22.60 13.05 9.86
C ILE A 320 -24.02 12.79 9.37
N LEU A 321 -24.33 11.55 9.01
CA LEU A 321 -25.62 11.13 8.46
C LEU A 321 -26.84 11.44 9.36
N PRO A 322 -26.78 11.41 10.71
CA PRO A 322 -27.92 11.80 11.55
C PRO A 322 -28.19 13.31 11.58
N VAL A 323 -27.35 14.12 10.93
CA VAL A 323 -27.40 15.58 10.97
C VAL A 323 -27.56 16.13 9.54
N ASP A 324 -28.81 16.26 9.08
CA ASP A 324 -29.15 16.75 7.73
C ASP A 324 -28.40 18.02 7.31
N GLU A 325 -28.17 18.94 8.25
CA GLU A 325 -27.49 20.21 8.02
C GLU A 325 -25.97 20.04 7.80
N ALA A 326 -25.36 18.99 8.35
CA ALA A 326 -23.96 18.62 8.07
C ALA A 326 -23.82 18.03 6.66
N VAL A 327 -24.79 17.21 6.23
CA VAL A 327 -24.89 16.71 4.85
C VAL A 327 -25.07 17.88 3.87
N ARG A 328 -25.94 18.84 4.19
CA ARG A 328 -26.12 20.08 3.42
C ARG A 328 -24.86 20.95 3.39
N LEU A 329 -24.07 21.00 4.47
CA LEU A 329 -22.80 21.73 4.51
C LEU A 329 -21.75 21.11 3.57
N LEU A 330 -21.68 19.77 3.48
CA LEU A 330 -20.86 19.09 2.47
C LEU A 330 -21.34 19.41 1.04
N ARG A 331 -22.66 19.42 0.79
CA ARG A 331 -23.22 19.84 -0.50
C ARG A 331 -22.88 21.30 -0.83
N TRP A 332 -22.94 22.22 0.14
CA TRP A 332 -22.49 23.61 -0.03
C TRP A 332 -21.00 23.73 -0.36
N CYS A 333 -20.16 22.84 0.18
CA CYS A 333 -18.73 22.75 -0.14
C CYS A 333 -18.45 22.25 -1.58
N GLY A 334 -19.45 21.67 -2.26
CA GLY A 334 -19.33 21.15 -3.64
C GLY A 334 -19.18 19.63 -3.75
N PHE A 335 -19.48 18.86 -2.69
CA PHE A 335 -19.62 17.41 -2.81
C PHE A 335 -20.91 17.06 -3.54
N ASP A 336 -20.83 16.11 -4.47
CA ASP A 336 -21.95 15.51 -5.20
C ASP A 336 -22.11 14.03 -4.86
N LEU A 337 -23.32 13.47 -5.03
CA LEU A 337 -23.56 12.03 -4.94
C LEU A 337 -23.06 11.31 -6.20
N SER A 338 -22.28 10.25 -6.01
CA SER A 338 -21.76 9.39 -7.09
C SER A 338 -21.86 7.91 -6.71
N THR A 339 -22.23 7.07 -7.68
CA THR A 339 -22.39 5.62 -7.50
C THR A 339 -21.14 4.90 -8.00
N ASP A 340 -20.45 4.22 -7.09
CA ASP A 340 -19.31 3.34 -7.36
C ASP A 340 -19.75 2.15 -8.24
N ALA A 341 -18.83 1.56 -9.00
CA ALA A 341 -19.10 0.44 -9.90
C ALA A 341 -19.67 -0.80 -9.18
N ALA A 342 -19.41 -0.92 -7.87
CA ALA A 342 -20.01 -1.90 -6.98
C ALA A 342 -21.34 -1.44 -6.34
N SER A 343 -22.14 -0.62 -7.05
CA SER A 343 -23.43 -0.02 -6.64
C SER A 343 -23.46 0.73 -5.29
N ASN A 344 -22.29 1.03 -4.72
CA ASN A 344 -22.17 1.73 -3.45
C ASN A 344 -22.28 3.25 -3.65
N GLN A 345 -23.16 3.92 -2.89
CA GLN A 345 -23.20 5.38 -2.88
C GLN A 345 -21.95 5.97 -2.20
N THR A 346 -21.40 7.01 -2.82
CA THR A 346 -20.27 7.80 -2.35
C THR A 346 -20.56 9.29 -2.54
N LEU A 347 -19.84 10.14 -1.81
CA LEU A 347 -19.80 11.58 -2.03
C LEU A 347 -18.45 11.95 -2.64
N CYS A 348 -18.43 12.64 -3.78
CA CYS A 348 -17.21 13.07 -4.45
C CYS A 348 -17.15 14.59 -4.62
N LEU A 349 -16.02 15.19 -4.26
CA LEU A 349 -15.76 16.61 -4.49
C LEU A 349 -15.15 16.82 -5.88
N SER A 350 -16.03 16.92 -6.89
CA SER A 350 -15.67 17.08 -8.30
C SER A 350 -14.88 18.38 -8.55
N THR A 351 -15.32 19.49 -7.95
CA THR A 351 -14.67 20.81 -8.06
C THR A 351 -14.22 21.32 -6.69
N VAL A 352 -12.91 21.52 -6.50
CA VAL A 352 -12.34 21.95 -5.21
C VAL A 352 -12.31 23.47 -5.13
N VAL A 353 -13.36 24.06 -4.56
CA VAL A 353 -13.41 25.51 -4.30
C VAL A 353 -12.79 25.80 -2.94
N VAL A 354 -11.45 25.88 -2.87
CA VAL A 354 -10.67 26.04 -1.62
C VAL A 354 -11.20 27.16 -0.72
N ARG A 355 -11.65 28.30 -1.29
CA ARG A 355 -12.25 29.41 -0.53
C ARG A 355 -13.51 29.01 0.26
N ARG A 356 -14.34 28.10 -0.28
CA ARG A 356 -15.49 27.53 0.46
C ARG A 356 -15.02 26.59 1.57
N LEU A 357 -14.02 25.74 1.31
CA LEU A 357 -13.49 24.84 2.33
C LEU A 357 -12.91 25.60 3.53
N HIS A 358 -12.13 26.67 3.28
CA HIS A 358 -11.63 27.56 4.34
C HIS A 358 -12.76 28.28 5.09
N GLN A 359 -13.80 28.75 4.39
CA GLN A 359 -14.97 29.38 5.02
C GLN A 359 -15.76 28.40 5.89
N ALA A 360 -15.93 27.15 5.46
CA ALA A 360 -16.57 26.11 6.26
C ALA A 360 -15.71 25.73 7.47
N LEU A 361 -14.39 25.55 7.30
CA LEU A 361 -13.47 25.29 8.40
C LEU A 361 -13.49 26.40 9.47
N ALA A 362 -13.38 27.67 9.08
CA ALA A 362 -13.42 28.79 10.02
C ALA A 362 -14.74 28.86 10.85
N LEU A 363 -15.86 28.40 10.29
CA LEU A 363 -17.14 28.27 11.00
C LEU A 363 -17.23 27.00 11.86
N LEU A 364 -16.47 25.95 11.52
CA LEU A 364 -16.28 24.73 12.31
C LEU A 364 -15.16 24.85 13.35
N ASP A 365 -14.38 25.94 13.33
CA ASP A 365 -13.32 26.27 14.30
C ASP A 365 -13.80 27.21 15.42
N SER A 366 -14.80 28.07 15.17
CA SER A 366 -15.43 28.90 16.21
C SER A 366 -16.25 28.04 17.18
N GLU A 367 -16.07 28.26 18.49
CA GLU A 367 -16.20 27.22 19.55
C GLU A 367 -17.46 26.32 19.56
N TRP A 368 -17.23 25.09 20.07
CA TRP A 368 -18.11 23.91 20.02
C TRP A 368 -17.99 23.05 21.29
#